data_AF-V7EGT0-F1
#
_entry.id   AF-V7EGT0-F1
#
_cell.length_a   1.000
_cell.length_b   1.000
_cell.length_c   1.000
_cell.angle_alpha   90.00
_cell.angle_beta   90.00
_cell.angle_gamma   90.00
#
_symmetry.space_group_name_H-M   'P 1'
#
loop_
_entity.id
_entity.type
_entity.pdbx_description
1 polymer ?
#
loop_
_entity_poly.entity_id
_entity_poly.type
_entity_poly.pdbx_seq_one_letter_code
_entity_poly.pdbx_strand_id
1 'polypeptide(L)'
;MLDRIRALLDRWHQLKTVEQLTDRDLDDLGMTRAQIQAFVTMPADVPDRVARMAALFGIPEADLKANHADYLELLGTCAHCTERTACARLLHTSGARAQEATFCPNTPIYSDRARAA
;
A
#
# COMPACT_ATOMS: atom_id res chain seq x y z
N MET A 1 -22.86 7.19 9.20
CA MET A 1 -23.31 5.88 8.65
C MET A 1 -23.44 5.93 7.12
N LEU A 2 -24.03 7.00 6.55
CA LEU A 2 -24.16 7.19 5.10
C LEU A 2 -22.81 7.19 4.35
N ASP A 3 -21.74 7.76 4.92
CA ASP A 3 -20.41 7.76 4.28
C ASP A 3 -19.82 6.36 4.13
N ARG A 4 -20.10 5.47 5.09
CA ARG A 4 -19.68 4.06 5.02
C ARG A 4 -20.44 3.31 3.92
N ILE A 5 -21.74 3.58 3.77
CA ILE A 5 -22.58 2.99 2.71
C ILE A 5 -22.13 3.50 1.33
N ARG A 6 -21.79 4.79 1.22
CA ARG A 6 -21.28 5.39 -0.02
C ARG A 6 -19.93 4.82 -0.44
N ALA A 7 -18.98 4.71 0.51
CA ALA A 7 -17.70 4.05 0.26
C ALA A 7 -17.85 2.58 -0.14
N LEU A 8 -18.84 1.86 0.41
CA LEU A 8 -19.15 0.49 0.02
C LEU A 8 -19.73 0.41 -1.41
N LEU A 9 -20.59 1.36 -1.79
CA LEU A 9 -21.16 1.46 -3.14
C LEU A 9 -20.12 1.86 -4.18
N ASP A 10 -19.24 2.82 -3.86
CA ASP A 10 -18.13 3.22 -4.74
C ASP A 10 -17.16 2.05 -4.94
N ARG A 11 -16.83 1.31 -3.86
CA ARG A 11 -16.00 0.11 -3.93
C ARG A 11 -16.66 -1.01 -4.74
N TRP A 12 -17.99 -1.18 -4.62
CA TRP A 12 -18.76 -2.12 -5.47
C TRP A 12 -18.77 -1.72 -6.94
N HIS A 13 -18.95 -0.43 -7.25
CA HIS A 13 -18.92 0.08 -8.61
C HIS A 13 -17.54 -0.10 -9.23
N GLN A 14 -16.47 0.23 -8.49
CA GLN A 14 -15.10 0.00 -8.93
C GLN A 14 -14.83 -1.49 -9.18
N LEU A 15 -15.31 -2.40 -8.31
CA LEU A 15 -15.18 -3.85 -8.52
C LEU A 15 -15.87 -4.33 -9.80
N LYS A 16 -17.08 -3.83 -10.10
CA LYS A 16 -17.76 -4.15 -11.36
C LYS A 16 -17.01 -3.64 -12.59
N THR A 17 -16.40 -2.47 -12.51
CA THR A 17 -15.55 -1.95 -13.58
C THR A 17 -14.32 -2.86 -13.79
N VAL A 18 -13.72 -3.38 -12.71
CA VAL A 18 -12.60 -4.34 -12.80
C VAL A 18 -13.05 -5.68 -13.40
N GLU A 19 -14.23 -6.18 -13.07
CA GLU A 19 -14.79 -7.39 -13.68
C GLU A 19 -15.03 -7.22 -15.20
N GLN A 20 -15.29 -6.00 -15.64
CA GLN A 20 -15.49 -5.66 -17.06
C GLN A 20 -14.20 -5.42 -17.84
N LEU A 21 -13.03 -5.29 -17.18
CA LEU A 21 -11.74 -5.19 -17.87
C LEU A 21 -11.49 -6.48 -18.65
N THR A 22 -11.11 -6.35 -19.92
CA THR A 22 -10.72 -7.48 -20.76
C THR A 22 -9.31 -7.93 -20.41
N ASP A 23 -8.93 -9.15 -20.79
CA ASP A 23 -7.57 -9.65 -20.55
C ASP A 23 -6.50 -8.80 -21.28
N ARG A 24 -6.88 -8.17 -22.39
CA ARG A 24 -6.04 -7.20 -23.10
C ARG A 24 -5.81 -5.92 -22.28
N ASP A 25 -6.85 -5.42 -21.61
CA ASP A 25 -6.73 -4.24 -20.74
C ASP A 25 -5.83 -4.55 -19.52
N LEU A 26 -5.88 -5.79 -19.01
CA LEU A 26 -5.02 -6.25 -17.92
C LEU A 26 -3.55 -6.37 -18.36
N ASP A 27 -3.31 -6.90 -19.57
CA ASP A 27 -1.98 -6.99 -20.17
C ASP A 27 -1.38 -5.60 -20.44
N ASP A 28 -2.17 -4.65 -20.95
CA ASP A 28 -1.74 -3.26 -21.18
C ASP A 28 -1.36 -2.55 -19.86
N LEU A 29 -2.00 -2.94 -18.75
CA LEU A 29 -1.67 -2.46 -17.40
C LEU A 29 -0.51 -3.23 -16.75
N GLY A 30 -0.09 -4.36 -17.33
CA GLY A 30 0.90 -5.27 -16.73
C GLY A 30 0.46 -5.83 -15.38
N MET A 31 -0.85 -5.93 -15.14
CA MET A 31 -1.41 -6.36 -13.86
C MET A 31 -2.45 -7.45 -14.06
N THR A 32 -2.36 -8.51 -13.27
CA THR A 32 -3.40 -9.53 -13.19
C THR A 32 -4.68 -8.97 -12.58
N ARG A 33 -5.83 -9.57 -12.93
CA ARG A 33 -7.13 -9.19 -12.37
C ARG A 33 -7.14 -9.19 -10.84
N ALA A 34 -6.49 -10.17 -10.22
CA ALA A 34 -6.37 -10.28 -8.78
C ALA A 34 -5.61 -9.10 -8.16
N GLN A 35 -4.54 -8.62 -8.82
CA GLN A 35 -3.79 -7.43 -8.39
C GLN A 35 -4.66 -6.17 -8.48
N ILE A 36 -5.44 -6.00 -9.55
CA ILE A 36 -6.34 -4.84 -9.68
C ILE A 36 -7.45 -4.89 -8.62
N GLN A 37 -8.06 -6.05 -8.37
CA GLN A 37 -9.05 -6.21 -7.31
C GLN A 37 -8.48 -5.91 -5.92
N ALA A 38 -7.27 -6.38 -5.63
CA ALA A 38 -6.57 -6.07 -4.38
C ALA A 38 -6.33 -4.56 -4.23
N PHE A 39 -6.04 -3.87 -5.34
CA PHE A 39 -5.85 -2.41 -5.36
C PHE A 39 -7.15 -1.64 -5.12
N VAL A 40 -8.23 -2.00 -5.83
CA VAL A 40 -9.55 -1.37 -5.70
C VAL A 40 -10.16 -1.60 -4.32
N THR A 41 -9.85 -2.73 -3.71
CA THR A 41 -10.33 -3.06 -2.37
C THR A 41 -9.44 -2.47 -1.26
N MET A 42 -8.29 -1.90 -1.60
CA MET A 42 -7.36 -1.38 -0.61
C MET A 42 -7.95 -0.21 0.19
N PRO A 43 -7.76 -0.17 1.52
CA PRO A 43 -8.07 1.03 2.29
C PRO A 43 -7.31 2.26 1.73
N ALA A 44 -8.03 3.36 1.55
CA ALA A 44 -7.50 4.57 0.90
C ALA A 44 -6.26 5.19 1.58
N ASP A 45 -6.05 4.89 2.88
CA ASP A 45 -4.93 5.38 3.65
C ASP A 45 -3.65 4.54 3.51
N VAL A 46 -3.70 3.40 2.80
CA VAL A 46 -2.56 2.49 2.67
C VAL A 46 -1.39 3.09 1.87
N PRO A 47 -1.59 3.74 0.70
CA PRO A 47 -0.48 4.32 -0.05
C PRO A 47 0.29 5.38 0.74
N ASP A 48 -0.42 6.29 1.42
CA ASP A 48 0.19 7.32 2.30
C ASP A 48 0.97 6.67 3.45
N ARG A 49 0.39 5.65 4.10
CA ARG A 49 1.04 4.94 5.20
C ARG A 49 2.31 4.22 4.75
N VAL A 50 2.31 3.61 3.56
CA VAL A 50 3.50 3.00 2.96
C VAL A 50 4.57 4.05 2.69
N ALA A 51 4.23 5.18 2.07
CA ALA A 51 5.17 6.26 1.79
C ALA A 51 5.79 6.85 3.07
N ARG A 52 4.95 7.12 4.09
CA ARG A 52 5.42 7.64 5.38
C ARG A 52 6.31 6.67 6.14
N MET A 53 6.00 5.37 6.09
CA MET A 53 6.87 4.36 6.69
C MET A 53 8.21 4.30 5.96
N ALA A 54 8.21 4.30 4.63
CA ALA A 54 9.41 4.29 3.81
C ALA A 54 10.32 5.51 4.08
N ALA A 55 9.72 6.67 4.33
CA ALA A 55 10.45 7.88 4.71
C ALA A 55 11.25 7.70 6.02
N LEU A 56 10.78 6.88 6.98
CA LEU A 56 11.56 6.54 8.18
C LEU A 56 12.84 5.77 7.86
N PHE A 57 12.84 5.02 6.76
CA PHE A 57 13.98 4.28 6.22
C PHE A 57 14.82 5.12 5.24
N GLY A 58 14.47 6.39 5.04
CA GLY A 58 15.19 7.29 4.12
C GLY A 58 14.87 7.06 2.65
N ILE A 59 13.79 6.35 2.32
CA ILE A 59 13.42 6.04 0.94
C ILE A 59 12.43 7.10 0.42
N PRO A 60 12.77 7.84 -0.66
CA PRO A 60 11.83 8.73 -1.35
C PRO A 60 10.65 7.97 -1.95
N GLU A 61 9.45 8.57 -1.93
CA GLU A 61 8.26 7.96 -2.51
C GLU A 61 8.41 7.66 -4.02
N ALA A 62 9.15 8.51 -4.75
CA ALA A 62 9.44 8.31 -6.17
C ALA A 62 10.21 7.00 -6.40
N ASP A 63 11.16 6.67 -5.53
CA ASP A 63 12.00 5.48 -5.65
C ASP A 63 11.22 4.20 -5.34
N LEU A 64 10.30 4.27 -4.38
CA LEU A 64 9.32 3.21 -4.15
C LEU A 64 8.50 2.96 -5.41
N LYS A 65 7.89 4.01 -5.97
CA LYS A 65 7.01 3.88 -7.14
C LYS A 65 7.74 3.45 -8.39
N ALA A 66 9.02 3.77 -8.55
CA ALA A 66 9.83 3.28 -9.66
C ALA A 66 10.05 1.76 -9.61
N ASN A 67 9.89 1.14 -8.43
CA ASN A 67 10.11 -0.29 -8.22
C ASN A 67 8.78 -0.99 -7.97
N HIS A 68 8.06 -1.21 -9.07
CA HIS A 68 6.67 -1.65 -9.06
C HIS A 68 6.44 -2.96 -8.29
N ALA A 69 7.34 -3.94 -8.42
CA ALA A 69 7.21 -5.22 -7.72
C ALA A 69 7.21 -5.05 -6.20
N ASP A 70 8.24 -4.39 -5.67
CA ASP A 70 8.38 -4.10 -4.24
C ASP A 70 7.23 -3.23 -3.74
N TYR A 71 6.82 -2.23 -4.53
CA TYR A 71 5.73 -1.33 -4.16
C TYR A 71 4.39 -2.06 -4.03
N LEU A 72 4.05 -2.95 -4.97
CA LEU A 72 2.84 -3.75 -4.89
C LEU A 72 2.85 -4.71 -3.70
N GLU A 73 3.99 -5.32 -3.39
CA GLU A 73 4.15 -6.19 -2.22
C GLU A 73 3.96 -5.41 -0.90
N LEU A 74 4.58 -4.23 -0.79
CA LEU A 74 4.42 -3.33 0.35
C LEU A 74 2.96 -2.96 0.57
N LEU A 75 2.26 -2.56 -0.48
CA LEU A 75 0.85 -2.19 -0.43
C LEU A 75 -0.03 -3.38 -0.03
N GLY A 76 0.20 -4.56 -0.63
CA GLY A 76 -0.53 -5.78 -0.33
C GLY A 76 -0.40 -6.18 1.13
N THR A 77 0.81 -6.22 1.67
CA THR A 77 1.06 -6.54 3.08
C THR A 77 0.48 -5.46 4.01
N CYS A 78 0.64 -4.18 3.66
CA CYS A 78 0.15 -3.08 4.48
C CYS A 78 -1.38 -2.99 4.54
N ALA A 79 -2.07 -3.39 3.48
CA ALA A 79 -3.54 -3.42 3.41
C ALA A 79 -4.17 -4.40 4.41
N HIS A 80 -3.47 -5.48 4.74
CA HIS A 80 -3.95 -6.57 5.60
C HIS A 80 -3.31 -6.57 7.01
N CYS A 81 -2.41 -5.62 7.29
CA CYS A 81 -1.66 -5.57 8.53
C CYS A 81 -2.56 -5.28 9.75
N THR A 82 -2.39 -6.05 10.82
CA THR A 82 -3.11 -5.90 12.10
C THR A 82 -2.49 -4.86 13.03
N GLU A 83 -1.23 -4.48 12.81
CA GLU A 83 -0.46 -3.57 13.67
C GLU A 83 -0.77 -2.07 13.42
N ARG A 84 -1.99 -1.75 12.98
CA ARG A 84 -2.37 -0.39 12.56
C ARG A 84 -2.22 0.64 13.67
N THR A 85 -2.52 0.27 14.91
CA THR A 85 -2.42 1.17 16.07
C THR A 85 -0.97 1.50 16.41
N ALA A 86 -0.08 0.50 16.41
CA ALA A 86 1.35 0.71 16.63
C ALA A 86 1.97 1.55 15.50
N CYS A 87 1.59 1.25 14.26
CA CYS A 87 1.99 2.00 13.08
C CYS A 87 1.58 3.47 13.15
N ALA A 88 0.30 3.74 13.43
CA ALA A 88 -0.20 5.09 13.58
C ALA A 88 0.54 5.82 14.70
N ARG A 89 0.74 5.20 15.86
CA ARG A 89 1.49 5.81 16.97
C ARG A 89 2.90 6.21 16.54
N LEU A 90 3.65 5.31 15.91
CA LEU A 90 5.01 5.58 15.46
C LEU A 90 5.03 6.74 14.45
N LEU A 91 4.15 6.72 13.45
CA LEU A 91 4.13 7.72 12.39
C LEU A 91 3.69 9.13 12.86
N HIS A 92 3.09 9.26 14.04
CA HIS A 92 2.77 10.56 14.66
C HIS A 92 3.85 11.03 15.65
N THR A 93 4.83 10.18 15.99
CA THR A 93 5.93 10.56 16.88
C THR A 93 6.93 11.42 16.11
N SER A 94 7.20 12.62 16.64
CA SER A 94 8.25 13.49 16.10
C SER A 94 9.62 12.87 16.32
N GLY A 95 10.43 12.76 15.26
CA GLY A 95 11.77 12.17 15.34
C GLY A 95 11.80 10.64 15.43
N ALA A 96 10.69 9.96 15.09
CA ALA A 96 10.66 8.51 14.95
C ALA A 96 11.75 8.00 13.99
N ARG A 97 12.35 6.86 14.32
CA ARG A 97 13.39 6.22 13.50
C ARG A 97 12.95 4.85 12.98
N ALA A 98 13.52 4.42 11.85
CA ALA A 98 13.26 3.09 11.26
C ALA A 98 13.39 1.93 12.26
N GLN A 99 14.36 1.98 13.18
CA GLN A 99 14.60 0.89 14.14
C GLN A 99 13.44 0.69 15.13
N GLU A 100 12.54 1.67 15.25
CA GLU A 100 11.35 1.60 16.11
C GLU A 100 10.16 0.90 15.42
N ALA A 101 10.26 0.65 14.11
CA ALA A 101 9.24 -0.04 13.31
C ALA A 101 9.33 -1.58 13.41
N THR A 102 9.71 -2.13 14.57
CA THR A 102 9.91 -3.57 14.77
C THR A 102 8.64 -4.41 14.59
N PHE A 103 7.46 -3.79 14.73
CA PHE A 103 6.15 -4.41 14.48
C PHE A 103 5.80 -4.49 12.99
N CYS A 104 6.50 -3.73 12.12
CA CYS A 104 6.08 -3.61 10.73
C CYS A 104 6.54 -4.83 9.92
N PRO A 105 5.62 -5.59 9.30
CA PRO A 105 5.98 -6.75 8.48
C PRO A 105 6.72 -6.36 7.19
N ASN A 106 6.60 -5.10 6.75
CA ASN A 106 7.29 -4.58 5.57
C ASN A 106 8.74 -4.16 5.84
N THR A 107 9.20 -4.20 7.10
CA THR A 107 10.56 -3.79 7.49
C THR A 107 11.67 -4.46 6.66
N PRO A 108 11.61 -5.76 6.31
CA PRO A 108 12.62 -6.38 5.46
C PRO A 108 12.75 -5.69 4.11
N ILE A 109 11.63 -5.47 3.41
CA ILE A 109 11.61 -4.80 2.10
C ILE A 109 12.17 -3.38 2.23
N TYR A 110 11.70 -2.58 3.19
CA TYR A 110 12.26 -1.23 3.37
C TYR A 110 13.76 -1.25 3.67
N SER A 111 14.24 -2.19 4.49
CA SER A 111 15.67 -2.30 4.82
C SER A 111 16.51 -2.67 3.60
N ASP A 112 16.01 -3.58 2.76
CA ASP A 112 16.69 -3.98 1.53
C ASP A 112 16.77 -2.81 0.55
N ARG A 113 15.67 -2.08 0.37
CA ARG A 113 15.58 -0.89 -0.46
C ARG A 113 16.51 0.23 0.00
N ALA A 114 16.54 0.51 1.30
CA ALA A 114 17.40 1.56 1.86
C ALA A 114 18.89 1.28 1.70
N ARG A 115 19.30 0.02 1.54
CA ARG A 115 20.69 -0.37 1.26
C ARG A 115 21.05 -0.29 -0.23
N ALA A 116 20.04 -0.30 -1.10
CA ALA A 116 20.20 -0.28 -2.55
C ALA A 116 20.09 1.13 -3.16
N ALA A 117 19.64 2.11 -2.37
CA ALA A 117 19.58 3.54 -2.72
C ALA A 117 20.91 4.24 -2.38
#